data_AF-A0A5C9B4K7-F1
#
_entry.id   AF-A0A5C9B4K7-F1
#
_cell.length_a   1.000
_cell.length_b   1.000
_cell.length_c   1.000
_cell.angle_alpha   90.00
_cell.angle_beta   90.00
_cell.angle_gamma   90.00
#
_symmetry.space_group_name_H-M   'P 1'
#
loop_
_entity.id
_entity.type
_entity.pdbx_description
1 polymer ?
#
loop_
_entity_poly.entity_id
_entity_poly.type
_entity_poly.pdbx_seq_one_letter_code
_entity_poly.pdbx_strand_id
1 'polypeptide(L)' 'MPAAETLNLLLELPDPVDRPALLAARLAARISRGMGGRKVDVLLSPPNLEPRPIHDIALREGRLL' A
#
# COMPACT_ATOMS: atom_id res chain seq x y z
N MET A 1 -16.18 -9.83 16.47
CA MET A 1 -14.83 -10.31 16.11
C MET A 1 -14.16 -9.17 15.35
N PRO A 2 -13.16 -8.45 15.89
CA PRO A 2 -12.51 -7.40 15.12
C PRO A 2 -11.76 -8.08 13.95
N ALA A 3 -11.87 -7.53 12.75
CA ALA A 3 -11.25 -8.07 11.55
C ALA A 3 -9.74 -8.25 11.76
N ALA A 4 -9.20 -9.38 11.29
CA ALA A 4 -7.79 -9.73 11.35
C ALA A 4 -6.89 -8.56 10.90
N GLU A 5 -5.99 -8.14 11.78
CA GLU A 5 -5.41 -6.78 11.89
C GLU A 5 -4.32 -6.47 10.84
N THR A 6 -4.65 -6.52 9.55
CA THR A 6 -3.73 -6.16 8.47
C THR A 6 -3.40 -4.66 8.52
N LEU A 7 -2.11 -4.32 8.44
CA LEU A 7 -1.70 -2.94 8.20
C LEU A 7 -1.85 -2.61 6.71
N ASN A 8 -2.66 -1.61 6.37
CA ASN A 8 -2.82 -1.13 5.01
C ASN A 8 -1.99 0.14 4.81
N LEU A 9 -1.20 0.20 3.74
CA LEU A 9 -0.37 1.35 3.40
C LEU A 9 -0.69 1.83 1.99
N LEU A 10 -0.93 3.12 1.84
CA LEU A 10 -0.92 3.81 0.55
C LEU A 10 0.42 4.52 0.37
N LEU A 11 1.06 4.33 -0.77
CA LEU A 11 2.31 5.00 -1.12
C LEU A 11 2.11 5.85 -2.37
N GLU A 12 2.22 7.16 -2.22
CA GLU A 12 2.31 8.12 -3.32
C GLU A 12 3.74 8.09 -3.87
N LEU A 13 3.87 7.88 -5.17
CA LEU A 13 5.16 7.78 -5.85
C LEU A 13 5.25 8.88 -6.90
N PRO A 14 6.30 9.73 -6.90
CA PRO A 14 6.41 10.83 -7.85
C PRO A 14 6.71 10.36 -9.28
N ASP A 15 7.30 9.17 -9.42
CA ASP A 15 7.76 8.63 -10.69
C ASP A 15 6.92 7.44 -11.16
N PRO A 16 6.77 7.24 -12.48
CA PRO A 16 6.15 6.05 -13.05
C PRO A 16 6.76 4.74 -12.55
N VAL A 17 5.93 3.72 -12.38
CA VAL A 17 6.38 2.38 -11.98
C VAL A 17 6.10 1.37 -13.08
N ASP A 18 7.15 0.70 -13.58
CA ASP A 18 7.04 -0.29 -14.65
C ASP A 18 6.30 -1.58 -14.24
N ARG A 19 6.54 -2.04 -13.00
CA ARG A 19 5.99 -3.31 -12.47
C ARG A 19 5.33 -3.07 -11.11
N PRO A 20 4.17 -2.39 -11.06
CA PRO A 20 3.57 -1.92 -9.82
C PRO A 20 3.17 -3.07 -8.88
N ALA A 21 2.61 -4.16 -9.42
CA ALA A 21 2.26 -5.33 -8.61
C ALA A 21 3.50 -5.98 -7.96
N LEU A 22 4.62 -6.07 -8.68
CA LEU A 22 5.87 -6.61 -8.14
C LEU A 22 6.46 -5.67 -7.08
N LEU A 23 6.41 -4.36 -7.30
CA LEU A 23 6.88 -3.38 -6.32
C LEU A 23 6.05 -3.45 -5.04
N ALA A 24 4.72 -3.45 -5.16
CA ALA A 24 3.80 -3.56 -4.03
C ALA A 24 4.07 -4.84 -3.22
N ALA A 25 4.19 -6.00 -3.89
CA ALA A 25 4.48 -7.27 -3.23
C ALA A 25 5.84 -7.28 -2.50
N ARG A 26 6.89 -6.70 -3.12
CA ARG A 26 8.22 -6.60 -2.50
C ARG A 26 8.21 -5.69 -1.27
N LEU A 27 7.49 -4.57 -1.34
CA LEU A 27 7.35 -3.63 -0.22
C LEU A 27 6.56 -4.27 0.92
N ALA A 28 5.41 -4.87 0.63
CA ALA A 28 4.60 -5.60 1.60
C ALA A 28 5.43 -6.66 2.36
N ALA A 29 6.18 -7.48 1.63
CA ALA A 29 7.02 -8.51 2.23
C ALA A 29 8.17 -7.93 3.07
N ARG A 30 8.79 -6.83 2.64
CA ARG A 30 9.87 -6.16 3.38
C ARG A 30 9.35 -5.55 4.68
N ILE A 31 8.23 -4.83 4.62
CA ILE A 31 7.63 -4.16 5.78
C ILE A 31 7.08 -5.21 6.75
N SER A 32 6.39 -6.23 6.26
CA SER A 32 5.90 -7.35 7.08
C SER A 32 7.02 -7.99 7.91
N ARG A 33 8.19 -8.26 7.30
CA ARG A 33 9.37 -8.78 8.03
C ARG A 33 9.87 -7.80 9.09
N GLY A 34 9.90 -6.50 8.77
CA GLY A 34 10.26 -5.45 9.75
C GLY A 34 9.26 -5.32 10.90
N MET A 35 8.01 -5.75 10.70
CA MET A 35 6.93 -5.73 11.67
C MET A 35 6.68 -7.10 12.34
N GLY A 36 7.68 -7.98 12.37
CA GLY A 36 7.56 -9.28 13.06
C GLY A 36 6.61 -10.26 12.38
N GLY A 37 6.42 -10.17 11.07
CA GLY A 37 5.55 -11.05 10.30
C GLY A 37 4.08 -10.63 10.25
N ARG A 38 3.74 -9.43 10.76
CA ARG A 38 2.39 -8.86 10.61
C ARG A 38 2.01 -8.79 9.12
N LYS A 39 0.76 -9.10 8.78
CA LYS A 39 0.24 -8.92 7.42
C LYS A 39 0.24 -7.43 7.06
N VAL A 40 0.78 -7.10 5.89
CA VAL A 40 0.83 -5.75 5.35
C VAL A 40 0.31 -5.78 3.92
N ASP A 41 -0.69 -4.97 3.62
CA ASP A 41 -1.20 -4.75 2.28
C ASP A 41 -0.73 -3.37 1.78
N VAL A 42 -0.19 -3.30 0.56
CA VAL A 42 0.40 -2.07 -0.01
C VAL A 42 -0.35 -1.67 -1.28
N LEU A 43 -0.86 -0.46 -1.29
CA LEU A 43 -1.46 0.23 -2.43
C LEU A 43 -0.49 1.30 -2.95
N LEU A 44 -0.29 1.36 -4.26
CA LEU A 44 0.63 2.32 -4.90
C LEU A 44 -0.17 3.32 -5.72
N SER A 45 0.22 4.60 -5.66
CA SER A 45 -0.33 5.69 -6.45
C SER A 45 0.77 6.41 -7.25
N PRO A 46 1.35 5.76 -8.28
CA PRO A 46 2.29 6.40 -9.21
C PRO A 46 1.54 7.16 -10.32
N PRO A 47 2.20 8.11 -11.03
CA PRO A 47 1.55 8.93 -12.07
C PRO A 47 1.10 8.13 -13.31
N ASN A 48 1.64 6.93 -13.54
CA ASN A 48 1.30 6.10 -14.69
C ASN A 48 0.16 5.09 -14.43
N LEU A 49 -0.50 5.16 -13.28
CA LEU A 49 -1.67 4.36 -12.96
C LEU A 49 -2.90 5.24 -12.74
N GLU A 50 -4.02 4.80 -13.31
CA GLU A 50 -5.30 5.45 -13.08
C GLU A 50 -5.74 5.28 -11.62
N PRO A 51 -6.11 6.37 -10.92
CA PRO A 51 -6.71 6.28 -9.61
C PRO A 51 -7.95 5.38 -9.62
N ARG A 52 -8.08 4.58 -8.59
CA ARG A 52 -9.22 3.67 -8.36
C ARG A 52 -9.96 4.12 -7.10
N PRO A 53 -11.26 3.81 -6.92
CA PRO A 53 -12.02 4.22 -5.73
C PRO A 53 -11.37 3.85 -4.39
N ILE A 54 -10.57 2.78 -4.35
CA ILE A 54 -9.80 2.39 -3.16
C ILE A 54 -8.72 3.42 -2.76
N HIS A 55 -8.16 4.17 -3.71
CA HIS A 55 -7.20 5.25 -3.45
C HIS A 55 -7.90 6.42 -2.75
N ASP A 56 -9.08 6.80 -3.21
CA ASP A 56 -9.87 7.88 -2.60
C ASP A 56 -10.23 7.54 -1.15
N ILE A 57 -10.64 6.29 -0.90
CA ILE A 57 -10.92 5.80 0.45
C ILE A 57 -9.65 5.84 1.30
N ALA A 58 -8.52 5.34 0.78
CA ALA A 58 -7.25 5.32 1.50
C ALA A 58 -6.72 6.73 1.82
N LEU A 59 -6.88 7.71 0.93
CA LEU A 59 -6.51 9.10 1.16
C LEU A 59 -7.41 9.78 2.19
N ARG A 60 -8.71 9.47 2.18
CA ARG A 60 -9.70 10.07 3.08
C ARG A 60 -9.62 9.50 4.51
N GLU A 61 -9.42 8.20 4.62
CA GLU A 61 -9.46 7.47 5.91
C GLU A 61 -8.07 7.18 6.47
N GLY A 62 -7.04 7.31 5.64
CA GLY A 62 -5.65 7.14 6.04
C GLY A 62 -5.16 8.21 7.02
N ARG A 63 -4.06 7.89 7.69
CA ARG A 63 -3.30 8.83 8.51
C ARG A 63 -1.95 9.03 7.85
N LEU A 64 -1.61 10.29 7.56
CA LEU A 64 -0.28 10.66 7.09
C LEU A 64 0.75 10.35 8.19
N LEU A 65 1.86 9.73 7.79
CA LEU A 65 2.99 9.37 8.65
C LEU A 65 4.12 10.39 8.53
#